data_AF-X1ASF4-F1
#
_entry.id   AF-X1ASF4-F1
#
_cell.length_a   1.000
_cell.length_b   1.000
_cell.length_c   1.000
_cell.angle_alpha   90.00
_cell.angle_beta   90.00
_cell.angle_gamma   90.00
#
_symmetry.space_group_name_H-M   'P 1'
#
loop_
_entity.id
_entity.type
_entity.pdbx_description
1 polymer ?
#
loop_
_entity_poly.entity_id
_entity_poly.type
_entity_poly.pdbx_seq_one_letter_code
_entity_poly.pdbx_strand_id
1 'polypeptide(L)' 'MRISSQYQKVSELTKPDLLDRANQFIFSTGLNDGASKLCKANMSYGLAQFHLIQEKYGFKPKATFISSPDETISRN' A
#
# COMPACT_ATOMS: atom_id res chain seq x y z
N MET A 1 -21.91 19.65 14.52
CA MET A 1 -20.90 20.29 13.66
C MET A 1 -19.82 19.25 13.37
N ARG A 2 -19.86 18.59 12.19
CA ARG A 2 -18.82 17.62 11.82
C ARG A 2 -17.61 18.42 11.36
N ILE A 3 -16.57 18.45 12.19
CA ILE A 3 -15.29 19.01 11.82
C ILE A 3 -14.80 18.18 10.63
N SER A 4 -14.62 18.83 9.49
CA SER A 4 -14.06 18.24 8.29
C SER A 4 -12.69 17.65 8.64
N SER A 5 -12.60 16.32 8.67
CA SER A 5 -11.34 15.57 8.73
C SER A 5 -10.55 15.87 7.45
N GLN A 6 -9.80 16.95 7.46
CA GLN A 6 -8.80 17.21 6.44
C GLN A 6 -7.67 16.23 6.72
N TYR A 7 -7.73 15.09 6.01
CA TYR A 7 -6.68 14.09 5.80
C TYR A 7 -5.64 14.01 6.92
N GLN A 8 -5.82 13.06 7.83
CA GLN A 8 -4.73 12.59 8.70
C GLN A 8 -3.50 12.32 7.83
N LYS A 9 -2.35 12.91 8.20
CA LYS A 9 -1.12 12.70 7.45
C LYS A 9 -0.73 11.24 7.52
N VAL A 10 -0.26 10.69 6.41
CA VAL A 10 0.20 9.31 6.34
C VAL A 10 1.37 9.09 7.30
N SER A 11 2.25 10.08 7.47
CA SER A 11 3.35 10.04 8.45
C SER A 11 2.91 10.00 9.92
N GLU A 12 1.65 10.29 10.23
CA GLU A 12 1.10 10.22 11.60
C GLU A 12 0.46 8.86 11.91
N LEU A 13 0.35 7.98 10.92
CA LEU A 13 -0.20 6.63 11.11
C LEU A 13 0.77 5.72 11.85
N THR A 14 0.23 4.79 12.63
CA THR A 14 1.05 3.70 13.19
C THR A 14 1.54 2.78 12.07
N LYS A 15 2.59 1.97 12.33
CA LYS A 15 3.07 1.00 11.33
C LYS A 15 1.99 0.02 10.85
N PRO A 16 1.14 -0.56 11.73
CA PRO A 16 0.00 -1.37 11.30
C PRO A 16 -0.96 -0.58 10.40
N ASP A 17 -1.35 0.64 10.81
CA ASP A 17 -2.28 1.46 10.03
C ASP A 17 -1.72 1.85 8.66
N LEU A 18 -0.40 2.05 8.55
CA LEU A 18 0.29 2.28 7.28
C LEU A 18 0.17 1.09 6.33
N LEU A 19 0.33 -0.14 6.85
CA LEU A 19 0.22 -1.36 6.06
C LEU A 19 -1.24 -1.63 5.68
N ASP A 20 -2.18 -1.43 6.59
CA ASP A 20 -3.62 -1.56 6.33
C ASP A 20 -4.08 -0.56 5.27
N ARG A 21 -3.62 0.69 5.37
CA ARG A 21 -3.82 1.69 4.32
C ARG A 21 -3.21 1.23 3.01
N ALA A 22 -1.94 0.81 2.98
CA ALA A 22 -1.27 0.39 1.76
C ALA A 22 -2.01 -0.76 1.06
N ASN A 23 -2.54 -1.72 1.81
CA ASN A 23 -3.35 -2.82 1.27
C ASN A 23 -4.59 -2.35 0.50
N GLN A 24 -5.18 -1.19 0.85
CA GLN A 24 -6.31 -0.61 0.11
C GLN A 24 -5.91 -0.08 -1.29
N PHE A 25 -4.61 0.05 -1.56
CA PHE A 25 -4.05 0.51 -2.84
C PHE A 25 -3.37 -0.64 -3.62
N ILE A 26 -3.64 -1.89 -3.25
CA ILE A 26 -3.21 -3.08 -3.97
C ILE A 26 -4.41 -3.66 -4.72
N PHE A 27 -4.30 -3.69 -6.05
CA PHE A 27 -5.29 -4.30 -6.93
C PHE A 27 -4.64 -5.47 -7.65
N SER A 28 -5.17 -6.67 -7.43
CA SER A 28 -4.61 -7.91 -7.97
C SER A 28 -5.72 -8.76 -8.55
N THR A 29 -5.47 -9.30 -9.74
CA THR A 29 -6.27 -10.37 -10.35
C THR A 29 -5.61 -11.74 -10.21
N GLY A 30 -4.64 -11.88 -9.30
CA GLY A 30 -3.92 -13.12 -9.04
C GLY A 30 -4.83 -14.25 -8.54
N LEU A 31 -4.36 -15.50 -8.67
CA LEU A 31 -5.11 -16.72 -8.29
C LEU A 31 -5.35 -16.86 -6.77
N ASN A 32 -4.90 -15.88 -5.97
CA ASN A 32 -4.98 -15.88 -4.51
C ASN A 32 -4.35 -17.13 -3.85
N ASP A 33 -3.33 -17.68 -4.51
CA ASP A 33 -2.52 -18.78 -4.03
C ASP A 33 -1.43 -18.29 -3.05
N GLY A 34 -0.53 -19.19 -2.64
CA GLY A 34 0.54 -18.86 -1.70
C GLY A 34 1.51 -17.80 -2.24
N ALA A 35 1.85 -17.86 -3.53
CA ALA A 35 2.73 -16.88 -4.16
C ALA A 35 2.05 -15.52 -4.23
N SER A 36 0.79 -15.47 -4.64
CA SER A 36 0.04 -14.21 -4.71
C SER A 36 -0.14 -13.57 -3.34
N LYS A 37 -0.43 -14.36 -2.31
CA LYS A 37 -0.53 -13.84 -0.92
C LYS A 37 0.77 -13.22 -0.46
N LEU A 38 1.89 -13.89 -0.69
CA LEU A 38 3.20 -13.37 -0.33
C LEU A 38 3.59 -12.14 -1.14
N CYS A 39 3.19 -12.06 -2.42
CA CYS A 39 3.46 -10.92 -3.29
C CYS A 39 2.74 -9.69 -2.75
N LYS A 40 1.43 -9.80 -2.49
CA LYS A 40 0.62 -8.73 -1.88
C LYS A 40 1.16 -8.30 -0.52
N ALA A 41 1.53 -9.25 0.33
CA ALA A 41 2.14 -8.96 1.63
C ALA A 41 3.44 -8.17 1.47
N ASN A 42 4.34 -8.58 0.57
CA ASN A 42 5.58 -7.87 0.31
C ASN A 42 5.33 -6.46 -0.27
N MET A 43 4.42 -6.33 -1.23
CA MET A 43 4.08 -5.06 -1.87
C MET A 43 3.47 -4.05 -0.90
N SER A 44 2.78 -4.50 0.15
CA SER A 44 2.23 -3.60 1.18
C SER A 44 3.31 -2.75 1.85
N TYR A 45 4.50 -3.32 2.11
CA TYR A 45 5.63 -2.59 2.70
C TYR A 45 6.21 -1.55 1.74
N GLY A 46 6.43 -1.92 0.49
CA GLY A 46 6.93 -0.99 -0.53
C GLY A 46 5.96 0.15 -0.77
N LEU A 47 4.66 -0.16 -0.81
CA LEU A 47 3.62 0.84 -1.07
C LEU A 47 3.42 1.81 0.11
N ALA A 48 3.50 1.32 1.35
CA ALA A 48 3.52 2.18 2.53
C ALA A 48 4.69 3.18 2.50
N GLN A 49 5.89 2.72 2.09
CA GLN A 49 7.04 3.61 1.91
C GLN A 49 6.81 4.63 0.80
N PHE A 50 6.25 4.22 -0.35
CA PHE A 50 5.90 5.15 -1.42
C PHE A 50 4.92 6.22 -0.97
N HIS A 51 3.90 5.87 -0.16
CA HIS A 51 2.96 6.85 0.37
C HIS A 51 3.64 7.87 1.30
N LEU A 52 4.53 7.42 2.18
CA LEU A 52 5.33 8.31 3.03
C LEU A 52 6.22 9.25 2.21
N ILE A 53 6.86 8.72 1.16
CA ILE A 53 7.70 9.51 0.24
C ILE A 53 6.86 10.52 -0.52
N GLN A 54 5.71 10.12 -1.08
CA GLN A 54 4.80 11.02 -1.78
C GLN A 54 4.40 12.19 -0.88
N GLU A 55 3.97 11.91 0.35
CA GLU A 55 3.63 12.95 1.33
C GLU A 55 4.81 13.87 1.64
N LYS A 56 6.00 13.29 1.90
CA LYS A 56 7.22 14.06 2.19
C LYS A 56 7.55 15.09 1.13
N TYR A 57 7.25 14.79 -0.14
CA TYR A 57 7.50 15.69 -1.27
C TYR A 57 6.26 16.49 -1.71
N GLY A 58 5.21 16.53 -0.89
CA GLY A 58 4.00 17.33 -1.17
C GLY A 58 3.06 16.72 -2.21
N PHE A 59 3.28 15.46 -2.60
CA PHE A 59 2.36 14.72 -3.45
C PHE A 59 1.25 14.07 -2.64
N LYS A 60 0.10 13.86 -3.27
CA LYS A 60 -0.97 13.06 -2.68
C LYS A 60 -0.49 11.60 -2.52
N PRO A 61 -0.57 10.99 -1.33
CA PRO A 61 -0.11 9.62 -1.08
C PRO A 61 -1.11 8.60 -1.62
N LYS A 62 -1.07 8.37 -2.93
CA LYS A 62 -2.00 7.55 -3.71
C LYS A 62 -1.30 6.61 -4.70
N ALA A 63 0.00 6.35 -4.52
CA ALA A 63 0.68 5.29 -5.27
C ALA A 63 -0.15 4.00 -5.17
N THR A 64 -0.26 3.29 -6.28
CA THR A 64 -1.12 2.12 -6.40
C THR A 64 -0.31 1.01 -7.05
N PHE A 65 -0.45 -0.20 -6.52
CA PHE A 65 0.10 -1.40 -7.13
C PHE A 65 -1.00 -2.13 -7.88
N ILE A 66 -0.75 -2.45 -9.16
CA ILE A 66 -1.65 -3.23 -10.00
C ILE A 66 -0.86 -4.43 -10.52
N SER A 67 -1.28 -5.64 -10.19
CA SER A 67 -0.67 -6.87 -10.68
C SER A 67 -1.54 -7.60 -11.69
N SER A 68 -0.87 -8.24 -12.65
CA SER A 68 -1.43 -9.27 -13.53
C SER A 68 -1.74 -10.56 -12.76
N PRO A 69 -2.51 -11.51 -13.34
CA PRO A 69 -2.76 -12.81 -12.73
C PRO A 69 -1.49 -13.62 -12.43
N ASP A 70 -0.45 -13.45 -13.24
CA ASP A 70 0.88 -14.01 -13.00
C ASP A 70 1.66 -13.08 -12.07
N GLU A 71 1.86 -13.52 -10.84
CA GLU A 71 2.59 -12.82 -9.78
C GLU A 71 3.82 -13.64 -9.38
N THR A 72 5.00 -13.05 -9.52
CA THR A 72 6.25 -13.70 -9.15
C THR A 72 6.84 -13.08 -7.88
N ILE A 73 7.50 -13.91 -7.08
CA ILE A 73 8.32 -13.43 -5.96
C ILE A 73 9.73 -13.92 -6.18
N SER A 74 10.65 -12.97 -6.32
CA SER A 74 12.07 -13.26 -6.24
C SER A 74 12.43 -13.51 -4.77
N ARG A 75 12.93 -14.71 -4.50
CA ARG A 75 13.55 -15.07 -3.22
C ARG A 75 15.04 -15.20 -3.46
N ASN A 76 15.84 -14.57 -2.61
CA ASN A 76 17.28 -14.76 -2.56
C ASN A 76 17.64 -15.70 -1.41
#